data_AF-A0A6V8NID7-F1
#
_entry.id   AF-A0A6V8NID7-F1
#
_cell.length_a   1.000
_cell.length_b   1.000
_cell.length_c   1.000
_cell.angle_alpha   90.00
_cell.angle_beta   90.00
_cell.angle_gamma   90.00
#
_symmetry.space_group_name_H-M   'P 1'
#
loop_
_entity.id
_entity.type
_entity.pdbx_description
1 polymer ?
#
loop_
_entity_poly.entity_id
_entity_poly.type
_entity_poly.pdbx_seq_one_letter_code
_entity_poly.pdbx_strand_id
1 'polypeptide(L)' 'MVISPDIVCGYCYQCRHGFHYTWCQNIESYGHMKCDAPPHLFGGWAEYMYIKPGSHVCKIPAEISDEIAVEGSFRSSK' A
#
# COMPACT_ATOMS: atom_id res chain seq x y z
N MET A 1 -7.20 0.62 -10.20
CA MET A 1 -5.95 1.08 -9.51
C MET A 1 -5.82 0.24 -8.25
N VAL A 2 -4.62 -0.21 -7.90
CA VAL A 2 -4.39 -1.02 -6.69
C VAL A 2 -3.30 -0.36 -5.86
N ILE A 3 -3.44 -0.42 -4.54
CA ILE A 3 -2.44 0.07 -3.60
C ILE A 3 -1.73 -1.11 -2.95
N SER A 4 -0.44 -0.97 -2.69
CA SER A 4 0.23 -1.85 -1.74
C SER A 4 -0.27 -1.51 -0.33
N PRO A 5 -0.58 -2.50 0.52
CA PRO A 5 -1.01 -2.22 1.88
C PRO A 5 0.11 -1.58 2.71
N ASP A 6 1.37 -1.80 2.36
CA ASP A 6 2.52 -1.37 3.14
C ASP A 6 3.18 -0.10 2.60
N ILE A 7 3.50 0.81 3.50
CA ILE A 7 4.23 2.04 3.26
C ILE A 7 5.58 1.93 3.97
N VAL A 8 6.66 1.84 3.20
CA VAL A 8 8.03 1.84 3.72
C VAL A 8 8.58 3.25 3.84
N CYS A 9 9.41 3.49 4.86
CA CYS A 9 9.93 4.83 5.14
C CYS A 9 11.02 5.31 4.16
N GLY A 10 11.70 4.40 3.45
CA GLY A 10 12.74 4.72 2.47
C GLY A 10 14.08 5.21 3.04
N TYR A 11 14.15 5.61 4.32
CA TYR A 11 15.38 6.20 4.90
C TYR A 11 16.07 5.33 5.96
N CYS A 12 15.39 4.36 6.57
CA CYS A 12 16.02 3.50 7.60
C CYS A 12 17.11 2.59 7.00
N TYR A 13 17.95 2.00 7.86
CA TYR A 13 19.03 1.12 7.42
C TYR A 13 18.52 -0.01 6.51
N GLN A 14 17.42 -0.66 6.92
CA GLN A 14 16.83 -1.77 6.17
C GLN A 14 16.25 -1.35 4.83
N CYS A 15 15.67 -0.15 4.72
CA CYS A 15 15.18 0.37 3.43
C CYS A 15 16.31 0.73 2.46
N ARG A 16 17.49 1.14 2.97
CA ARG A 16 18.61 1.58 2.12
C ARG A 16 19.60 0.47 1.78
N HIS A 17 19.71 -0.55 2.61
CA HIS A 17 20.74 -1.61 2.49
C HIS A 17 20.14 -3.02 2.42
N GLY A 18 18.85 -3.18 2.69
CA GLY A 18 18.12 -4.43 2.57
C GLY A 18 17.06 -4.36 1.47
N PHE A 19 16.68 -5.51 0.92
CA PHE A 19 15.61 -5.63 -0.09
C PHE A 19 14.23 -5.95 0.53
N HIS A 20 14.16 -6.15 1.85
CA HIS A 20 12.96 -6.65 2.51
C HIS A 20 12.17 -5.50 3.16
N TYR A 21 11.09 -5.09 2.50
CA TYR A 21 10.15 -4.08 3.02
C TYR A 21 9.63 -4.45 4.42
N THR A 22 9.49 -5.74 4.71
CA THR A 22 9.06 -6.29 6.00
C THR A 22 9.96 -5.91 7.17
N TRP A 23 11.21 -5.50 6.91
CA TRP A 23 12.19 -5.13 7.95
C TRP A 23 12.29 -3.61 8.14
N CYS A 24 11.44 -2.83 7.47
CA CYS A 24 11.35 -1.40 7.70
C CYS A 24 10.93 -1.13 9.15
N GLN A 25 11.77 -0.39 9.89
CA GLN A 25 11.52 -0.08 11.30
C GLN A 25 10.37 0.93 11.51
N ASN A 26 9.96 1.61 10.45
CA ASN A 26 8.90 2.61 10.46
C ASN A 26 7.83 2.26 9.42
N ILE A 27 7.53 0.97 9.26
CA ILE A 27 6.50 0.52 8.32
C ILE A 27 5.12 0.94 8.85
N GLU A 28 4.30 1.47 7.96
CA GLU A 28 2.87 1.67 8.20
C GLU A 28 2.09 0.77 7.24
N SER A 29 0.95 0.25 7.68
CA SER A 29 0.15 -0.66 6.87
C SER A 29 -1.34 -0.32 6.94
N TYR A 30 -1.99 -0.21 5.78
CA TYR A 30 -3.43 -0.03 5.68
C TYR A 30 -4.15 -1.22 6.34
N GLY A 31 -5.22 -0.95 7.08
CA GLY A 31 -5.93 -1.93 7.91
C GLY A 31 -5.31 -2.18 9.29
N HIS A 32 -4.05 -1.79 9.52
CA HIS A 32 -3.37 -1.90 10.82
C HIS A 32 -3.07 -0.55 11.48
N MET A 33 -3.09 0.53 10.71
CA MET A 33 -2.96 1.89 11.23
C MET A 33 -4.11 2.22 12.19
N LYS A 34 -3.78 2.99 13.23
CA LYS A 34 -4.78 3.52 14.16
C LYS A 34 -5.71 4.50 13.44
N CYS A 35 -6.98 4.48 13.83
CA CYS A 35 -8.01 5.41 13.38
C CYS A 35 -8.46 6.36 14.52
N ASP A 36 -7.64 6.55 15.56
CA ASP A 36 -7.93 7.44 16.68
C ASP A 36 -7.62 8.92 16.38
N ALA A 37 -6.87 9.19 15.31
CA ALA A 37 -6.56 10.53 14.82
C ALA A 37 -6.91 10.70 13.33
N PRO A 38 -7.33 11.90 12.90
CA PRO A 38 -7.61 12.18 11.49
C PRO A 38 -6.41 11.84 10.60
N PRO A 39 -6.64 11.37 9.35
CA PRO A 39 -7.92 11.27 8.63
C PRO A 39 -8.73 9.96 8.82
N HIS A 40 -8.35 9.06 9.75
CA HIS A 40 -9.06 7.83 10.15
C HIS A 40 -9.29 6.73 9.08
N LEU A 41 -9.47 7.07 7.80
CA LEU A 41 -9.90 6.19 6.72
C LEU A 41 -8.76 5.35 6.13
N PHE A 42 -8.19 4.44 6.94
CA PHE A 42 -7.05 3.62 6.54
C PHE A 42 -7.37 2.13 6.27
N GLY A 43 -8.65 1.74 6.29
CA GLY A 43 -9.07 0.36 6.06
C GLY A 43 -9.77 0.18 4.71
N GLY A 44 -9.57 -0.97 4.06
CA GLY A 44 -10.19 -1.30 2.77
C GLY A 44 -11.65 -1.78 2.83
N TRP A 45 -12.18 -1.99 4.03
CA TRP A 45 -13.60 -2.33 4.23
C TRP A 45 -14.45 -1.07 4.45
N ALA A 46 -14.30 -0.13 3.52
CA ALA A 46 -14.99 1.16 3.51
C ALA A 46 -15.20 1.60 2.06
N GLU A 47 -16.16 2.50 1.83
CA GLU A 47 -16.37 3.10 0.50
C GLU A 47 -15.22 4.00 0.07
N TYR A 48 -14.45 4.52 1.02
CA TYR A 48 -13.34 5.43 0.79
C TYR A 48 -12.14 5.08 1.65
N MET A 49 -10.95 5.27 1.08
CA MET A 49 -9.68 5.21 1.78
C MET A 49 -8.89 6.49 1.55
N TYR A 50 -8.24 6.97 2.60
CA TYR A 50 -7.25 8.04 2.49
C TYR A 50 -5.90 7.44 2.11
N ILE A 51 -5.40 7.79 0.92
CA ILE A 51 -4.08 7.34 0.46
C ILE A 51 -3.00 8.30 0.95
N LYS A 52 -2.18 7.86 1.92
CA LYS A 52 -1.06 8.65 2.46
C LYS A 52 0.02 8.88 1.39
N PRO A 53 0.73 10.03 1.44
CA PRO A 53 1.95 10.24 0.68
C PRO A 53 2.97 9.12 0.94
N GLY A 54 3.69 8.70 -0.10
CA GLY A 54 4.63 7.58 -0.04
C GLY A 54 4.01 6.19 -0.28
N SER A 55 2.68 6.10 -0.41
CA SER A 55 2.01 4.85 -0.78
C SER A 55 2.42 4.39 -2.17
N HIS A 56 2.65 3.08 -2.31
CA HIS A 56 2.88 2.47 -3.62
C HIS A 56 1.55 2.21 -4.32
N VAL A 57 1.33 2.89 -5.44
CA VAL A 57 0.09 2.81 -6.21
C VAL A 57 0.39 2.28 -7.61
N CYS A 58 -0.30 1.23 -8.01
CA CYS A 58 -0.22 0.63 -9.33
C CYS A 58 -1.44 0.99 -10.18
N LYS A 59 -1.20 1.48 -11.39
CA LYS A 59 -2.26 1.57 -12.40
C LYS A 59 -2.57 0.18 -12.92
N ILE A 60 -3.85 -0.06 -13.17
CA ILE A 60 -4.36 -1.33 -13.69
C ILE A 60 -4.88 -1.06 -15.10
N PRO A 61 -4.51 -1.87 -16.10
CA PRO A 61 -5.12 -1.81 -17.42
C PRO A 61 -6.65 -1.95 -17.32
N ALA A 62 -7.39 -1.24 -18.16
CA ALA A 62 -8.86 -1.20 -18.07
C ALA A 62 -9.52 -2.56 -18.40
N GLU A 63 -8.77 -3.46 -19.02
CA GLU A 63 -9.21 -4.81 -19.40
C GLU A 63 -9.21 -5.80 -18.23
N ILE A 64 -8.57 -5.45 -17.10
CA ILE A 64 -8.52 -6.31 -15.91
C ILE A 64 -9.64 -5.88 -14.96
N SER A 65 -10.47 -6.84 -14.56
CA SER A 65 -11.55 -6.59 -13.59
C SER A 65 -10.99 -6.28 -12.20
N ASP A 66 -11.74 -5.54 -11.40
CA ASP A 66 -11.31 -5.15 -10.06
C ASP A 66 -11.12 -6.36 -9.13
N GLU A 67 -11.89 -7.43 -9.32
CA GLU A 67 -11.77 -8.68 -8.55
C GLU A 67 -10.44 -9.39 -8.80
N ILE A 68 -9.93 -9.35 -10.03
CA ILE A 68 -8.61 -9.90 -10.36
C ILE A 68 -7.51 -8.94 -9.90
N ALA A 69 -7.77 -7.63 -10.02
CA ALA A 69 -6.82 -6.61 -9.61
C ALA A 69 -6.57 -6.63 -8.09
N VAL A 70 -7.56 -6.92 -7.25
CA VAL A 70 -7.33 -6.97 -5.80
C VAL A 70 -6.50 -8.19 -5.35
N GLU A 71 -6.47 -9.27 -6.13
CA GLU A 71 -5.70 -10.47 -5.82
C GLU A 71 -4.18 -10.25 -5.98
N GLY A 72 -3.76 -9.29 -6.82
CA GLY A 72 -2.34 -9.03 -7.08
C GLY A 72 -1.70 -9.99 -8.09
N SER A 73 -2.47 -10.88 -8.70
CA SER A 73 -2.02 -11.88 -9.69
C SER A 73 -1.77 -11.31 -11.09
N PHE A 74 -1.96 -10.00 -11.28
CA PHE A 74 -1.67 -9.32 -12.54
C PHE A 74 -0.23 -8.79 -12.52
N ARG A 75 0.53 -9.10 -13.57
CA ARG A 75 1.87 -8.55 -13.71
C ARG A 75 1.74 -7.11 -14.22
N SER A 76 2.08 -6.15 -13.36
CA SER A 76 2.33 -4.78 -13.79
C SER A 76 3.44 -4.80 -14.83
N SER A 77 3.10 -4.61 -16.11
CA SER A 77 4.07 -4.32 -17.17
C SER A 77 4.74 -2.99 -16.87
N LYS A 78 5.86 -3.04 -16.14
CA LYS A 78 6.92 -2.06 -16.33
C LYS A 78 7.70 -2.44 -17.57
#